data_AF-A0A8D0HKE0-F1
#
_entry.id   AF-A0A8D0HKE0-F1
#
_cell.length_a   1.000
_cell.length_b   1.000
_cell.length_c   1.000
_cell.angle_alpha   90.00
_cell.angle_beta   90.00
_cell.angle_gamma   90.00
#
_symmetry.space_group_name_H-M   'P 1'
#
loop_
_entity.id
_entity.type
_entity.pdbx_description
1 polymer ?
#
loop_
_entity_poly.entity_id
_entity_poly.type
_entity_poly.pdbx_seq_one_letter_code
_entity_poly.pdbx_strand_id
1 'polypeptide(L)'
;MKSKAELIHFLTSMIFTCSAQHASVNSGQFDFGAWMPNTPSSMRKPLPTVKGTATLKSILETLPEVNTTCQGLSSLWQLSNEPGEKRPLGCYPDEHFVEEVPKQLIVGFQEHLAEIFQEIEERNKSLPLAYTYLDPRNIENSISI
;
A
#
# COMPACT_ATOMS: atom_id res chain seq x y z
N MET A 1 14.51 20.58 16.00
CA MET A 1 13.53 20.16 17.03
C MET A 1 13.80 20.88 18.33
N LYS A 2 12.74 21.39 18.97
CA LYS A 2 12.80 22.21 20.20
C LYS A 2 12.03 21.59 21.37
N SER A 3 11.28 20.50 21.19
CA SER A 3 10.55 19.81 22.26
C SER A 3 10.47 18.29 22.06
N LYS A 4 10.16 17.55 23.14
CA LYS A 4 9.87 16.10 23.06
C LYS A 4 8.66 15.79 22.19
N ALA A 5 7.62 16.64 22.24
CA ALA A 5 6.42 16.46 21.44
C ALA A 5 6.73 16.59 19.93
N GLU A 6 7.56 17.56 19.55
CA GLU A 6 8.03 17.70 18.17
C GLU A 6 8.84 16.49 17.70
N LEU A 7 9.69 15.92 18.57
CA LEU A 7 10.44 14.70 18.25
C LEU A 7 9.50 13.52 18.00
N ILE A 8 8.55 13.30 18.90
CA ILE A 8 7.59 12.18 18.80
C ILE A 8 6.82 12.31 17.49
N HIS A 9 6.26 13.49 17.20
CA HIS A 9 5.53 13.73 15.97
C HIS A 9 6.38 13.47 14.72
N PHE A 10 7.63 13.94 14.71
CA PHE A 10 8.54 13.74 13.60
C PHE A 10 8.86 12.25 13.38
N LEU A 11 9.22 11.52 14.44
CA LEU A 11 9.54 10.09 14.35
C LEU A 11 8.32 9.26 13.96
N THR A 12 7.15 9.52 14.55
CA THR A 12 5.90 8.84 14.16
C THR A 12 5.60 9.07 12.69
N SER A 13 5.76 10.31 12.20
CA SER A 13 5.52 10.63 10.78
C SER A 13 6.48 9.87 9.87
N MET A 14 7.76 9.78 10.23
CA MET A 14 8.74 9.01 9.46
C MET A 14 8.42 7.52 9.45
N ILE A 15 8.22 6.90 10.62
CA ILE A 15 7.93 5.47 10.75
C ILE A 15 6.65 5.14 9.98
N PHE A 16 5.58 5.90 10.17
CA PHE A 16 4.31 5.69 9.47
C PHE A 16 4.44 5.85 7.95
N THR A 17 5.16 6.87 7.48
CA THR A 17 5.35 7.12 6.05
C THR A 17 6.11 5.99 5.37
N CYS A 18 7.18 5.50 6.02
CA CYS A 18 8.01 4.44 5.49
C CYS A 18 7.38 3.04 5.58
N SER A 19 6.29 2.88 6.34
CA SER A 19 5.63 1.59 6.56
C SER A 19 4.18 1.63 6.07
N ALA A 20 3.25 1.95 6.96
CA ALA A 20 1.81 1.89 6.73
C ALA A 20 1.36 2.73 5.53
N GLN A 21 1.86 3.96 5.39
CA GLN A 21 1.49 4.81 4.25
C GLN A 21 1.91 4.17 2.94
N HIS A 22 3.14 3.69 2.84
CA HIS A 22 3.65 3.00 1.66
C HIS A 22 2.79 1.77 1.33
N ALA A 23 2.55 0.88 2.31
CA ALA A 23 1.72 -0.31 2.12
C ALA A 23 0.31 0.04 1.60
N SER A 24 -0.32 1.08 2.16
CA SER A 24 -1.69 1.49 1.80
C SER A 24 -1.85 1.94 0.35
N VAL A 25 -0.79 2.44 -0.29
CA VAL A 25 -0.81 2.96 -1.67
C VAL A 25 -0.09 2.05 -2.66
N ASN A 26 0.78 1.15 -2.18
CA ASN A 26 1.59 0.29 -3.02
C ASN A 26 0.97 -1.10 -3.23
N SER A 27 0.54 -1.76 -2.15
CA SER A 27 0.18 -3.20 -2.17
C SER A 27 -1.07 -3.50 -3.00
N GLY A 28 -1.98 -2.54 -3.14
CA GLY A 28 -3.21 -2.69 -3.93
C GLY A 28 -3.09 -2.27 -5.41
N GLN A 29 -1.90 -1.89 -5.87
CA GLN A 29 -1.70 -1.38 -7.23
C GLN A 29 -2.12 -2.41 -8.29
N PHE A 30 -1.73 -3.67 -8.12
CA PHE A 30 -2.12 -4.73 -9.05
C PHE A 30 -3.59 -5.14 -8.90
N ASP A 31 -4.12 -5.27 -7.67
CA ASP A 31 -5.50 -5.70 -7.43
C ASP A 31 -6.53 -4.82 -8.15
N PHE A 32 -6.31 -3.50 -8.17
CA PHE A 32 -7.19 -2.55 -8.85
C PHE A 32 -6.72 -2.15 -10.25
N GLY A 33 -5.41 -2.14 -10.50
CA GLY A 33 -4.83 -1.73 -11.77
C GLY A 33 -4.70 -2.85 -12.81
N ALA A 34 -4.84 -4.12 -12.41
CA ALA A 34 -4.81 -5.26 -13.32
C ALA A 34 -5.95 -5.21 -14.35
N TRP A 35 -7.09 -4.63 -13.97
CA TRP A 35 -8.16 -4.32 -14.89
C TRP A 35 -7.94 -2.93 -15.50
N MET A 36 -7.22 -2.86 -16.63
CA MET A 36 -6.80 -1.61 -17.28
C MET A 36 -7.91 -0.55 -17.42
N PRO A 37 -9.17 -0.87 -17.80
CA PRO A 37 -10.22 0.14 -17.87
C PRO A 37 -10.52 0.86 -16.53
N ASN A 38 -10.21 0.25 -15.39
CA ASN A 38 -10.34 0.87 -14.07
C ASN A 38 -9.18 1.84 -13.76
N THR A 39 -8.00 1.63 -14.35
CA THR A 39 -6.82 2.47 -14.11
C THR A 39 -5.98 2.59 -15.39
N PRO A 40 -6.48 3.28 -16.43
CA PRO A 40 -5.73 3.43 -17.67
C PRO A 40 -4.49 4.31 -17.43
N SER A 41 -3.32 3.80 -17.80
CA SER A 41 -2.04 4.52 -17.62
C SER A 41 -1.86 5.72 -18.55
N SER A 42 -2.65 5.78 -19.64
CA SER A 42 -2.66 6.87 -20.60
C SER A 42 -3.98 6.93 -21.38
N MET A 43 -4.18 8.00 -22.14
CA MET A 43 -5.33 8.17 -23.04
C MET A 43 -4.82 8.61 -24.42
N ARG A 44 -5.24 7.92 -25.48
CA ARG A 44 -4.81 8.18 -26.87
C ARG A 44 -5.62 9.25 -27.60
N LYS A 45 -6.75 9.67 -27.02
CA LYS A 45 -7.66 10.67 -27.59
C LYS A 45 -7.99 11.76 -26.57
N PRO A 46 -8.33 12.98 -27.01
CA PRO A 46 -8.76 14.05 -26.12
C PRO A 46 -10.09 13.71 -25.45
N LEU A 47 -10.40 14.44 -24.39
CA LEU A 47 -11.68 14.34 -23.68
C LEU A 47 -12.85 14.67 -24.62
N PRO A 48 -13.98 13.92 -24.57
CA PRO A 48 -15.19 14.26 -25.31
C PRO A 48 -15.72 15.64 -24.89
N THR A 49 -16.06 16.49 -25.85
CA THR A 49 -16.59 17.84 -25.61
C THR A 49 -18.12 17.94 -25.71
N VAL A 50 -18.78 16.88 -26.21
CA VAL A 50 -20.23 16.83 -26.43
C VAL A 50 -20.81 15.56 -25.82
N LYS A 51 -21.86 15.70 -25.00
CA LYS A 51 -22.55 14.57 -24.36
C LYS A 51 -23.22 13.65 -25.39
N GLY A 52 -23.37 12.36 -25.05
CA GLY A 52 -24.08 11.38 -25.88
C GLY A 52 -23.32 10.89 -27.13
N THR A 53 -22.06 11.29 -27.29
CA THR A 53 -21.22 10.92 -28.45
C THR A 53 -20.31 9.72 -28.19
N ALA A 54 -20.15 9.32 -26.93
CA ALA A 54 -19.32 8.19 -26.55
C ALA A 54 -19.94 6.87 -27.01
N THR A 55 -19.15 6.08 -27.74
CA THR A 55 -19.47 4.71 -28.16
C THR A 55 -18.43 3.75 -27.59
N LEU A 56 -18.74 2.46 -27.52
CA LEU A 56 -17.76 1.44 -27.13
C LEU A 56 -16.50 1.51 -28.00
N LYS A 57 -16.66 1.69 -29.31
CA LYS A 57 -15.55 1.86 -30.25
C LYS A 57 -14.68 3.06 -29.88
N SER A 58 -15.28 4.23 -29.62
CA SER A 58 -14.49 5.41 -29.24
C SER A 58 -13.77 5.25 -27.91
N ILE A 59 -14.34 4.49 -26.96
CA ILE A 59 -13.70 4.18 -25.67
C ILE A 59 -12.47 3.30 -25.91
N LEU A 60 -12.60 2.20 -26.66
CA LEU A 60 -11.49 1.30 -26.99
C LEU A 60 -10.37 2.00 -27.77
N GLU A 61 -10.73 2.94 -28.65
CA GLU A 61 -9.76 3.79 -29.36
C GLU A 61 -9.09 4.84 -28.46
N THR A 62 -9.70 5.20 -27.33
CA THR A 62 -9.13 6.15 -26.36
C THR A 62 -8.22 5.46 -25.34
N LEU A 63 -8.56 4.24 -24.92
CA LEU A 63 -7.76 3.46 -23.98
C LEU A 63 -6.36 3.15 -24.54
N PRO A 64 -5.36 2.88 -23.67
CA PRO A 64 -4.01 2.51 -24.08
C PRO A 64 -3.95 1.34 -25.06
N GLU A 65 -2.89 1.30 -25.87
CA GLU A 65 -2.59 0.13 -26.69
C GLU A 65 -2.15 -1.07 -25.85
N VAL A 66 -2.13 -2.24 -26.49
CA VAL A 66 -1.78 -3.51 -25.84
C VAL A 66 -0.37 -3.45 -25.25
N ASN A 67 0.61 -2.91 -25.99
CA ASN A 67 1.99 -2.76 -25.51
C ASN A 67 2.08 -1.87 -24.25
N THR A 68 1.45 -0.70 -24.25
CA THR A 68 1.41 0.22 -23.10
C THR A 68 0.67 -0.40 -21.92
N THR A 69 -0.42 -1.14 -22.19
CA THR A 69 -1.15 -1.90 -21.18
C THR A 69 -0.25 -2.97 -20.55
N CYS A 70 0.42 -3.80 -21.35
CA CYS A 70 1.31 -4.84 -20.87
C CYS A 70 2.48 -4.28 -20.04
N GLN A 71 3.05 -3.15 -20.44
CA GLN A 71 4.09 -2.46 -19.67
C GLN A 71 3.55 -2.01 -18.31
N GLY A 72 2.39 -1.35 -18.29
CA GLY A 72 1.73 -0.91 -17.05
C GLY A 72 1.43 -2.08 -16.11
N LEU A 73 0.85 -3.16 -16.63
CA LEU A 73 0.56 -4.37 -15.86
C LEU A 73 1.82 -5.01 -15.28
N SER A 74 2.91 -5.06 -16.05
CA SER A 74 4.19 -5.60 -15.58
C SER A 74 4.76 -4.76 -14.44
N SER A 75 4.71 -3.42 -14.55
CA SER A 75 5.14 -2.52 -13.49
C SER A 75 4.29 -2.65 -12.22
N LEU A 76 2.96 -2.66 -12.34
CA LEU A 76 2.07 -2.81 -11.19
C LEU A 76 2.28 -4.14 -10.47
N TRP A 77 2.46 -5.23 -11.23
CA TRP A 77 2.77 -6.54 -10.67
C TRP A 77 4.07 -6.52 -9.87
N GLN A 78 5.14 -5.96 -10.45
CA GLN A 78 6.44 -5.88 -9.78
C GLN A 78 6.39 -5.05 -8.50
N LEU A 79 5.71 -3.90 -8.54
CA LEU A 79 5.60 -3.01 -7.38
C LEU A 79 4.70 -3.58 -6.27
N SER A 80 3.65 -4.33 -6.62
CA SER A 80 2.73 -4.93 -5.63
C SER A 80 3.28 -6.21 -4.99
N ASN A 81 4.21 -6.89 -5.66
CA ASN A 81 4.77 -8.17 -5.21
C ASN A 81 6.21 -7.98 -4.75
N GLU A 82 6.35 -7.60 -3.49
CA GLU A 82 7.65 -7.44 -2.87
C GLU A 82 8.42 -8.77 -2.85
N PRO A 83 9.59 -8.85 -3.51
CA PRO A 83 10.38 -10.06 -3.59
C PRO A 83 11.22 -10.24 -2.32
N GLY A 84 11.32 -11.49 -1.83
CA GLY A 84 12.24 -11.86 -0.76
C GLY A 84 11.56 -12.12 0.59
N GLU A 85 12.36 -12.06 1.65
CA GLU A 85 11.89 -12.30 3.02
C GLU A 85 11.22 -11.04 3.58
N LYS A 86 9.92 -11.15 3.85
CA LYS A 86 9.12 -10.08 4.45
C LYS A 86 9.54 -9.78 5.88
N ARG A 87 9.55 -8.50 6.25
CA ARG A 87 9.81 -8.00 7.60
C ARG A 87 8.63 -7.14 8.06
N PRO A 88 7.55 -7.77 8.55
CA PRO A 88 6.36 -7.05 8.98
C PRO A 88 6.65 -5.98 10.05
N LEU A 89 5.81 -4.95 10.09
CA LEU A 89 5.92 -3.86 11.03
C LEU A 89 6.00 -4.38 12.47
N GLY A 90 7.01 -3.92 13.21
CA GLY A 90 7.26 -4.38 14.58
C GLY A 90 8.16 -5.62 14.68
N CYS A 91 8.47 -6.29 13.58
CA CYS A 91 9.46 -7.38 13.54
C CYS A 91 10.87 -6.81 13.35
N TYR A 92 11.67 -6.81 14.41
CA TYR A 92 13.04 -6.26 14.42
C TYR A 92 14.06 -7.37 14.75
N PRO A 93 14.45 -8.21 13.79
CA PRO A 93 15.42 -9.30 14.02
C PRO A 93 16.84 -8.78 14.30
N ASP A 94 17.17 -7.59 13.79
CA ASP A 94 18.45 -6.93 14.03
C ASP A 94 18.40 -6.19 15.38
N GLU A 95 19.01 -6.78 16.42
CA GLU A 95 19.01 -6.22 17.78
C GLU A 95 19.93 -4.99 17.90
N HIS A 96 19.39 -3.82 17.57
CA HIS A 96 20.07 -2.54 17.82
C HIS A 96 19.87 -2.01 19.24
N PHE A 97 18.71 -2.25 19.84
CA PHE A 97 18.46 -1.97 21.25
C PHE A 97 18.69 -3.23 22.07
N VAL A 98 19.66 -3.16 22.99
CA VAL A 98 20.04 -4.29 23.85
C VAL A 98 19.50 -4.11 25.27
N GLU A 99 19.07 -2.91 25.63
CA GLU A 99 18.53 -2.58 26.93
C GLU A 99 17.10 -3.12 27.13
N GLU A 100 16.77 -3.45 28.37
CA GLU A 100 15.47 -4.03 28.74
C GLU A 100 14.27 -3.12 28.43
N VAL A 101 14.40 -1.82 28.71
CA VAL A 101 13.28 -0.88 28.58
C VAL A 101 12.82 -0.75 27.11
N PRO A 102 13.69 -0.47 26.12
CA PRO A 102 13.29 -0.51 24.71
C PRO A 102 12.73 -1.86 24.26
N LYS A 103 13.29 -2.99 24.71
CA LYS A 103 12.77 -4.32 24.37
C LYS A 103 11.34 -4.52 24.86
N GLN A 104 11.04 -4.12 26.09
CA GLN A 104 9.68 -4.16 26.62
C GLN A 104 8.71 -3.24 25.85
N LEU A 105 9.16 -2.06 25.43
CA LEU A 105 8.35 -1.14 24.61
C LEU A 105 8.08 -1.72 23.20
N ILE A 106 9.04 -2.42 22.61
CA ILE A 106 8.84 -3.14 21.34
C ILE A 106 7.79 -4.24 21.50
N VAL A 107 7.84 -5.02 22.58
CA VAL A 107 6.82 -6.04 22.87
C VAL A 107 5.44 -5.40 23.00
N GLY A 108 5.30 -4.32 23.77
CA GLY A 108 4.02 -3.60 23.88
C GLY A 108 3.52 -3.04 22.55
N PHE A 109 4.42 -2.60 21.66
CA PHE A 109 4.05 -2.19 20.31
C PHE A 109 3.55 -3.37 19.47
N GLN A 110 4.22 -4.53 19.53
CA GLN A 110 3.80 -5.75 18.84
C GLN A 110 2.44 -6.27 19.33
N GLU A 111 2.17 -6.21 20.63
CA GLU A 111 0.88 -6.56 21.22
C GLU A 111 -0.24 -5.66 20.66
N HIS A 112 -0.01 -4.35 20.60
CA HIS A 112 -0.99 -3.43 20.04
C HIS A 112 -1.22 -3.65 18.54
N LEU A 113 -0.19 -3.98 17.76
CA LEU A 113 -0.36 -4.38 16.36
C LEU A 113 -1.19 -5.66 16.24
N ALA A 114 -1.04 -6.62 17.16
CA ALA A 114 -1.85 -7.84 17.16
C ALA A 114 -3.33 -7.56 17.45
N GLU A 115 -3.64 -6.61 18.34
CA GLU A 115 -5.02 -6.13 18.57
C GLU A 115 -5.62 -5.52 17.31
N ILE A 116 -4.90 -4.61 16.64
CA ILE A 116 -5.34 -3.97 15.39
C ILE A 116 -5.59 -5.04 14.31
N PHE A 117 -4.70 -6.03 14.19
CA PHE A 117 -4.87 -7.15 13.29
C PHE A 117 -6.21 -7.87 13.54
N GLN A 118 -6.54 -8.19 14.79
CA GLN A 118 -7.80 -8.86 15.13
C GLN A 118 -9.02 -8.00 14.76
N GLU A 119 -8.99 -6.70 15.02
CA GLU A 119 -10.05 -5.77 14.64
C GLU A 119 -10.26 -5.73 13.12
N ILE A 120 -9.17 -5.71 12.35
CA ILE A 120 -9.18 -5.70 10.89
C ILE A 120 -9.78 -6.98 10.33
N GLU A 121 -9.40 -8.15 10.86
CA GLU A 121 -9.94 -9.44 10.43
C GLU A 121 -11.44 -9.53 10.72
N GLU A 122 -11.87 -9.14 11.92
CA GLU A 122 -13.28 -9.20 12.29
C GLU A 122 -14.12 -8.30 11.39
N ARG A 123 -13.68 -7.06 11.16
CA ARG A 123 -14.32 -6.15 10.21
C ARG A 123 -14.41 -6.79 8.82
N ASN A 124 -13.31 -7.35 8.33
CA ASN A 124 -13.21 -7.86 6.96
C ASN A 124 -14.14 -9.05 6.68
N LYS A 125 -14.52 -9.84 7.69
CA LYS A 125 -15.52 -10.94 7.55
C LYS A 125 -16.88 -10.46 7.04
N SER A 126 -17.25 -9.20 7.32
CA SER A 126 -18.53 -8.62 6.93
C SER A 126 -18.52 -7.92 5.57
N LEU A 127 -17.33 -7.75 4.96
CA LEU A 127 -17.18 -6.96 3.74
C LEU A 127 -17.23 -7.86 2.49
N PRO A 128 -17.94 -7.45 1.42
CA PRO A 128 -17.91 -8.17 0.15
C PRO A 128 -16.54 -8.10 -0.54
N LEU A 129 -15.75 -7.08 -0.22
CA LEU A 129 -14.35 -6.92 -0.61
C LEU A 129 -13.56 -6.45 0.61
N ALA A 130 -12.72 -7.33 1.14
CA ALA A 130 -11.89 -7.04 2.32
C ALA A 130 -10.83 -5.99 2.01
N TYR A 131 -10.52 -5.12 3.00
CA TYR A 131 -9.39 -4.20 2.92
C TYR A 131 -8.26 -4.74 3.82
N THR A 132 -7.19 -5.21 3.19
CA THR A 132 -6.09 -5.95 3.86
C THR A 132 -4.76 -5.22 3.83
N TYR A 133 -4.63 -4.11 3.10
CA TYR A 133 -3.34 -3.43 2.87
C TYR A 133 -2.75 -2.77 4.13
N LEU A 134 -3.60 -2.46 5.12
CA LEU A 134 -3.17 -1.96 6.43
C LEU A 134 -3.31 -3.01 7.55
N ASP A 135 -3.47 -4.29 7.21
CA ASP A 135 -3.23 -5.37 8.18
C ASP A 135 -1.74 -5.33 8.57
N PRO A 136 -1.39 -5.21 9.86
CA PRO A 136 0.00 -5.16 10.32
C PRO A 136 0.91 -6.28 9.77
N ARG A 137 0.36 -7.46 9.44
CA ARG A 137 1.11 -8.57 8.84
C ARG A 137 1.51 -8.32 7.38
N ASN A 138 0.82 -7.39 6.71
CA ASN A 138 1.06 -7.02 5.31
C ASN A 138 1.82 -5.69 5.18
N ILE A 139 2.12 -5.00 6.29
CA ILE A 139 2.88 -3.76 6.29
C ILE A 139 4.35 -4.09 6.56
N GLU A 140 5.26 -3.71 5.65
CA GLU A 140 6.70 -3.79 5.89
C GLU A 140 7.21 -2.68 6.82
N ASN A 141 8.35 -2.90 7.47
CA ASN A 141 9.02 -1.87 8.26
C ASN A 141 9.54 -0.68 7.44
N SER A 142 9.76 -0.87 6.14
CA SER A 142 10.40 0.11 5.26
C SER A 142 9.86 0.08 3.82
N ILE A 143 10.33 1.01 3.00
CA ILE A 143 10.13 1.01 1.55
C ILE A 143 11.29 0.24 0.92
N SER A 144 11.02 -0.99 0.45
CA SER A 144 12.04 -1.91 -0.09
C SER A 144 11.76 -2.40 -1.51
N ILE A 145 10.73 -1.86 -2.17
CA ILE A 145 10.37 -2.11 -3.57
C ILE A 145 10.31 -0.81 -4.38
#